data_AF-A0A4S1EY38-F1
#
_entry.id   AF-A0A4S1EY38-F1
#
_cell.length_a   1.000
_cell.length_b   1.000
_cell.length_c   1.000
_cell.angle_alpha   90.00
_cell.angle_beta   90.00
_cell.angle_gamma   90.00
#
_symmetry.space_group_name_H-M   'P 1'
#
loop_
_entity.id
_entity.type
_entity.pdbx_description
1 polymer ?
#
loop_
_entity_poly.entity_id
_entity_poly.type
_entity_poly.pdbx_seq_one_letter_code
_entity_poly.pdbx_strand_id
1 'polypeptide(L)'
;LLFNGTIASPPGHPFWLHLLSFLPGLAHAKEAIDATGPCVMTSAQLSYGDQSAFALHPSALFAPVDSAGRSGDGGTPTLSVHHWAGTWWTRAPAPGWRDKIRTHAYRSW
;
A
#
# COMPACT_ATOMS: atom_id res chain seq x y z
N LEU A 1 15.28 0.01 -3.96
CA LEU A 1 13.84 -0.09 -4.25
C LEU A 1 13.11 0.92 -3.37
N LEU A 2 12.12 1.61 -3.93
CA LEU A 2 11.24 2.49 -3.18
C LEU A 2 10.15 1.67 -2.47
N PHE A 3 9.81 2.06 -1.25
CA PHE A 3 8.62 1.55 -0.56
C PHE A 3 7.37 2.22 -1.14
N ASN A 4 6.39 1.44 -1.61
CA ASN A 4 5.14 1.95 -2.19
C ASN A 4 3.94 1.85 -1.23
N GLY A 5 4.17 1.57 0.06
CA GLY A 5 3.09 1.44 1.05
C GLY A 5 2.64 2.77 1.67
N THR A 6 3.35 3.87 1.44
CA THR A 6 2.90 5.22 1.80
C THR A 6 3.36 6.19 0.73
N ILE A 7 2.40 6.81 0.06
CA ILE A 7 2.61 7.75 -1.03
C ILE A 7 1.55 8.82 -0.89
N ALA A 8 1.96 10.08 -1.01
CA ALA A 8 1.05 11.22 -0.95
C ALA A 8 1.39 12.22 -2.04
N SER A 9 0.36 12.76 -2.69
CA SER A 9 0.49 13.88 -3.62
C SER A 9 -0.80 14.70 -3.63
N PRO A 10 -0.77 15.94 -4.16
CA PRO A 10 -1.99 16.63 -4.55
C PRO A 10 -2.79 15.81 -5.59
N PRO A 11 -4.12 16.01 -5.67
CA PRO A 11 -4.93 15.46 -6.75
C PRO A 11 -4.42 15.88 -8.12
N GLY A 12 -4.47 14.97 -9.10
CA GLY A 12 -4.06 15.26 -10.48
C GLY A 12 -2.56 15.31 -10.73
N HIS A 13 -1.72 14.92 -9.78
CA HIS A 13 -0.27 14.90 -9.98
C HIS A 13 0.12 14.03 -11.21
N PRO A 14 0.87 14.55 -12.18
CA PRO A 14 1.09 13.90 -13.48
C PRO A 14 1.86 12.58 -13.39
N PHE A 15 2.66 12.38 -12.34
CA PHE A 15 3.34 11.11 -12.06
C PHE A 15 2.39 9.90 -12.04
N TRP A 16 1.14 10.07 -11.59
CA TRP A 16 0.19 8.95 -11.54
C TRP A 16 -0.14 8.40 -12.91
N LEU A 17 -0.32 9.27 -13.92
CA LEU A 17 -0.55 8.83 -15.29
C LEU A 17 0.66 8.09 -15.86
N HIS A 18 1.88 8.56 -15.50
CA HIS A 18 3.11 7.88 -15.85
C HIS A 18 3.17 6.48 -15.23
N LEU A 19 2.94 6.34 -13.92
CA LEU A 19 2.89 5.04 -13.23
C LEU A 19 1.83 4.10 -13.84
N LEU A 20 0.61 4.61 -14.06
CA LEU A 20 -0.49 3.82 -14.60
C LEU A 20 -0.20 3.29 -16.02
N SER A 21 0.65 3.97 -16.80
CA SER A 21 1.03 3.52 -18.14
C SER A 21 1.81 2.19 -18.14
N PHE A 22 2.40 1.79 -17.02
CA PHE A 22 3.13 0.52 -16.87
C PHE A 22 2.17 -0.66 -16.69
N LEU A 23 1.00 -0.43 -16.07
CA LEU A 23 0.12 -1.50 -15.61
C LEU A 23 -0.39 -2.43 -16.73
N PRO A 24 -0.75 -1.95 -17.94
CA PRO A 24 -1.17 -2.85 -19.02
C PRO A 24 -0.08 -3.87 -19.40
N GLY A 25 1.19 -3.47 -19.42
CA GLY A 25 2.31 -4.36 -19.72
C GLY A 25 2.60 -5.38 -18.62
N LEU A 26 2.07 -5.16 -17.42
CA LEU A 26 2.30 -5.97 -16.22
C LEU A 26 1.08 -6.80 -15.81
N ALA A 27 0.00 -6.76 -16.60
CA ALA A 27 -1.25 -7.47 -16.31
C ALA A 27 -1.08 -8.99 -16.18
N HIS A 28 -0.01 -9.55 -16.75
CA HIS A 28 0.34 -10.97 -16.70
C HIS A 28 1.59 -11.28 -15.87
N ALA A 29 2.07 -10.31 -15.07
CA ALA A 29 3.15 -10.56 -14.14
C ALA A 29 2.74 -11.65 -13.13
N LYS A 30 3.66 -12.59 -12.87
CA LYS A 30 3.39 -13.74 -11.99
C LYS A 30 3.31 -13.32 -10.52
N GLU A 31 4.16 -12.38 -10.13
CA GLU A 31 4.27 -11.91 -8.76
C GLU A 31 3.62 -10.54 -8.62
N ALA A 32 2.81 -10.36 -7.58
CA ALA A 32 2.17 -9.08 -7.29
C ALA A 32 3.19 -7.94 -7.09
N ILE A 33 4.38 -8.27 -6.57
CA ILE A 33 5.46 -7.30 -6.34
C ILE A 33 5.98 -6.68 -7.65
N ASP A 34 5.91 -7.44 -8.74
CA ASP A 34 6.32 -7.02 -10.08
C ASP A 34 5.14 -6.44 -10.88
N ALA A 35 3.90 -6.79 -10.51
CA ALA A 35 2.69 -6.30 -11.18
C ALA A 35 2.31 -4.87 -10.74
N THR A 36 2.32 -4.62 -9.43
CA THR A 36 1.84 -3.36 -8.82
C THR A 36 2.65 -2.94 -7.59
N GLY A 37 3.75 -3.65 -7.30
CA GLY A 37 4.53 -3.44 -6.08
C GLY A 37 5.68 -2.42 -6.20
N PRO A 38 6.61 -2.46 -5.22
CA PRO A 38 7.82 -1.63 -5.17
C PRO A 38 8.64 -1.59 -6.46
N CYS A 39 8.69 -2.69 -7.22
CA CYS A 39 9.45 -2.77 -8.46
C CYS A 39 8.89 -1.80 -9.50
N VAL A 40 7.57 -1.81 -9.72
CA VAL A 40 6.88 -0.93 -10.68
C VAL A 40 7.00 0.53 -10.27
N MET A 41 6.79 0.82 -8.98
CA MET A 41 6.93 2.16 -8.43
C MET A 41 8.36 2.69 -8.64
N THR A 42 9.36 1.87 -8.37
CA THR A 42 10.77 2.24 -8.57
C THR A 42 11.07 2.49 -10.05
N SER A 43 10.61 1.62 -10.95
CA SER A 43 10.79 1.79 -12.39
C SER A 43 10.10 3.06 -12.91
N ALA A 44 8.88 3.33 -12.45
CA ALA A 44 8.15 4.54 -12.80
C ALA A 44 8.87 5.81 -12.30
N GLN A 45 9.34 5.82 -11.05
CA GLN A 45 10.09 6.96 -10.50
C GLN A 45 11.40 7.18 -11.25
N LEU A 46 12.20 6.13 -11.50
CA LEU A 46 13.49 6.24 -12.20
C LEU A 46 13.34 6.71 -13.66
N SER A 47 12.23 6.38 -14.32
CA SER A 47 11.97 6.75 -15.71
C SER A 47 11.19 8.07 -15.87
N TYR A 48 10.75 8.68 -14.76
CA TYR A 48 10.00 9.93 -14.83
C TYR A 48 10.94 11.09 -15.20
N GLY A 49 10.52 11.96 -16.13
CA GLY A 49 11.40 13.01 -16.66
C GLY A 49 11.80 14.06 -15.62
N ASP A 50 10.92 14.36 -14.67
CA ASP A 50 11.16 15.34 -13.61
C ASP A 50 11.43 14.66 -12.27
N GLN A 51 12.72 14.48 -11.95
CA GLN A 51 13.14 13.90 -10.68
C GLN A 51 12.96 14.85 -9.49
N SER A 52 12.81 16.15 -9.73
CA SER A 52 12.59 17.13 -8.66
C SER A 52 11.17 17.10 -8.10
N ALA A 53 10.25 16.40 -8.79
CA ALA A 53 8.88 16.18 -8.35
C ALA A 53 8.75 15.26 -7.11
N PHE A 54 9.83 14.60 -6.67
CA PHE A 54 9.79 13.64 -5.57
C PHE A 54 10.53 14.12 -4.33
N ALA A 55 9.86 14.04 -3.17
CA ALA A 55 10.49 14.07 -1.86
C ALA A 55 10.60 12.63 -1.34
N LEU A 56 11.78 12.03 -1.47
CA LEU A 56 12.06 10.68 -0.96
C LEU A 56 12.62 10.77 0.46
N HIS A 57 11.98 10.06 1.38
CA HIS A 57 12.35 10.06 2.79
C HIS A 57 12.78 8.65 3.26
N PRO A 58 13.54 8.55 4.36
CA PRO A 58 13.93 7.26 4.93
C PRO A 58 12.72 6.38 5.28
N SER A 59 12.83 5.08 5.03
CA SER A 59 11.76 4.11 5.28
C SER A 59 11.35 4.03 6.76
N ALA A 60 12.25 4.35 7.69
CA ALA A 60 11.98 4.35 9.13
C ALA A 60 10.83 5.29 9.53
N LEU A 61 10.53 6.34 8.74
CA LEU A 61 9.38 7.20 8.98
C LEU A 61 8.03 6.50 8.69
N PHE A 62 8.02 5.46 7.86
CA PHE A 62 6.77 4.86 7.33
C PHE A 62 6.61 3.36 7.62
N ALA A 63 7.72 2.68 7.89
CA ALA A 63 7.81 1.28 8.24
C ALA A 63 8.92 1.11 9.29
N PRO A 64 8.69 1.55 10.54
CA PRO A 64 9.70 1.52 11.61
C PRO A 64 10.11 0.09 11.99
N VAL A 65 9.25 -0.88 11.71
CA VAL A 65 9.50 -2.32 11.87
C VAL A 65 9.46 -2.98 10.51
N ASP A 66 10.53 -3.69 10.15
CA ASP A 66 10.59 -4.41 8.88
C ASP A 66 9.81 -5.73 8.89
N SER A 67 9.77 -6.42 7.74
CA SER A 67 9.05 -7.69 7.59
C SER A 67 9.64 -8.83 8.44
N ALA A 68 10.87 -8.68 8.96
CA ALA A 68 11.51 -9.62 9.87
C ALA A 68 11.31 -9.24 11.35
N GLY A 69 10.52 -8.19 11.65
CA GLY A 69 10.26 -7.72 13.00
C GLY A 69 11.38 -6.87 13.60
N ARG A 70 12.37 -6.45 12.80
CA ARG A 70 13.49 -5.62 13.27
C ARG A 70 13.07 -4.16 13.28
N SER A 71 13.33 -3.49 14.39
CA SER A 71 13.05 -2.05 14.54
C SER A 71 14.29 -1.22 14.18
N GLY A 72 14.07 -0.06 13.56
CA GLY A 72 15.11 0.95 13.41
C GLY A 72 15.48 1.61 14.75
N ASP A 73 16.51 2.47 14.71
CA ASP A 73 16.82 3.43 15.77
C ASP A 73 15.57 4.24 16.14
N GLY A 74 15.18 4.17 17.42
CA GLY A 74 13.98 4.80 17.98
C GLY A 74 14.00 6.34 18.06
N GLY A 75 15.00 7.00 17.49
CA GLY A 75 15.13 8.46 17.46
C GLY A 75 14.34 9.18 16.37
N THR A 76 13.75 8.44 15.41
CA THR A 76 13.03 9.04 14.26
C THR A 76 11.51 9.03 14.48
N PRO A 77 10.77 10.13 14.22
CA PRO A 77 9.32 10.12 14.30
C PRO A 77 8.70 9.11 13.32
N THR A 78 7.61 8.47 13.71
CA THR A 78 6.84 7.55 12.87
C THR A 78 5.59 8.26 12.33
N LEU A 79 5.45 8.33 11.01
CA LEU A 79 4.33 8.96 10.31
C LEU A 79 3.27 7.94 9.86
N SER A 80 3.69 6.69 9.59
CA SER A 80 2.79 5.58 9.30
C SER A 80 3.38 4.26 9.79
N VAL A 81 2.51 3.26 9.94
CA VAL A 81 2.90 1.89 10.30
C VAL A 81 2.46 0.95 9.20
N HIS A 82 3.40 0.17 8.67
CA HIS A 82 3.08 -0.88 7.72
C HIS A 82 2.77 -2.19 8.45
N HIS A 83 1.52 -2.62 8.39
CA HIS A 83 1.08 -3.88 8.97
C HIS A 83 1.33 -5.05 8.01
N TRP A 84 2.52 -5.64 8.13
CA TRP A 84 2.93 -6.82 7.36
C TRP A 84 1.93 -7.98 7.52
N ALA A 85 1.83 -8.82 6.49
CA ALA A 85 1.00 -10.03 6.46
C ALA A 85 -0.49 -9.81 6.84
N GLY A 86 -1.02 -8.60 6.65
CA GLY A 86 -2.41 -8.30 6.98
C GLY A 86 -2.69 -8.26 8.48
N THR A 87 -1.68 -8.07 9.32
CA THR A 87 -1.82 -8.01 10.79
C THR A 87 -2.72 -6.88 11.29
N TRP A 88 -3.05 -5.90 10.45
CA TRP A 88 -4.06 -4.88 10.74
C TRP A 88 -5.48 -5.45 10.76
N TRP A 89 -5.74 -6.53 10.02
CA TRP A 89 -7.07 -7.09 9.88
C TRP A 89 -7.33 -8.13 10.97
N THR A 90 -8.38 -7.90 11.74
CA THR A 90 -8.89 -8.90 12.70
C THR A 90 -10.13 -9.54 12.12
N ARG A 91 -10.18 -10.88 12.07
CA ARG A 91 -11.35 -11.61 11.59
C ARG A 91 -12.55 -11.32 12.49
N ALA A 92 -13.63 -10.82 11.91
CA ALA A 92 -14.89 -10.68 12.64
C ALA A 92 -15.37 -12.06 13.14
N PRO A 93 -15.99 -12.14 14.33
CA PRO A 93 -16.63 -13.37 14.78
C PRO A 93 -17.68 -13.83 13.76
N ALA A 94 -17.90 -15.14 13.66
CA ALA A 94 -18.97 -15.66 12.83
C ALA A 94 -20.32 -15.06 13.27
N PRO A 95 -21.20 -14.64 12.33
CA PRO A 95 -22.45 -13.99 12.67
C PRO A 95 -23.32 -14.89 13.55
N GLY A 96 -23.82 -14.32 14.63
CA GLY A 96 -24.70 -15.02 15.56
C GLY A 96 -26.08 -15.23 14.96
N TRP A 97 -26.91 -16.03 15.63
CA TRP A 97 -28.31 -16.24 15.25
C TRP A 97 -29.10 -14.91 15.13
N ARG A 98 -28.81 -13.92 16.00
CA ARG A 98 -29.40 -12.57 15.94
C ARG A 98 -29.05 -11.82 14.66
N ASP A 99 -27.81 -11.95 14.17
CA ASP A 99 -27.38 -11.33 12.91
C ASP A 99 -28.06 -11.97 11.70
N LYS A 100 -28.27 -13.29 11.75
CA LYS A 100 -29.00 -14.02 10.70
C LYS A 100 -30.46 -13.56 10.61
N ILE A 101 -31.13 -13.38 11.76
CA ILE A 101 -32.51 -12.86 11.83
C ILE A 101 -32.57 -11.44 11.27
N ARG A 102 -31.67 -10.55 11.70
CA ARG A 102 -31.60 -9.16 11.21
C ARG A 102 -31.36 -9.11 9.69
N THR A 103 -30.45 -9.93 9.18
CA THR A 103 -30.13 -9.99 7.74
C THR A 103 -31.32 -10.50 6.92
N HIS A 104 -32.05 -11.50 7.43
CA HIS A 104 -33.27 -11.97 6.78
C HIS A 104 -34.36 -10.90 6.77
N ALA A 105 -34.62 -10.23 7.90
CA ALA A 105 -35.60 -9.16 7.97
C ALA A 105 -35.28 -8.01 7.00
N TYR A 106 -34.01 -7.61 6.89
CA TYR A 106 -33.57 -6.55 5.98
C TYR A 106 -33.66 -6.94 4.49
N ARG A 107 -33.51 -8.23 4.16
CA ARG A 107 -33.62 -8.74 2.78
C ARG A 107 -35.07 -9.02 2.34
N SER A 108 -35.99 -9.09 3.29
CA SER A 108 -37.41 -9.34 3.05
C SER A 108 -38.25 -8.05 3.04
N TRP A 109 -37.61 -6.88 3.11
CA TRP A 109 -38.23 -5.56 3.02
C TRP A 109 -37.86 -4.89 1.70
#